data_AF-W7AFJ6-F1
#
_entry.id   AF-W7AFJ6-F1
#
_cell.length_a   1.000
_cell.length_b   1.000
_cell.length_c   1.000
_cell.angle_alpha   90.00
_cell.angle_beta   90.00
_cell.angle_gamma   90.00
#
_symmetry.space_group_name_H-M   'P 1'
#
loop_
_entity.id
_entity.type
_entity.pdbx_description
1 polymer ?
#
loop_
_entity_poly.entity_id
_entity_poly.type
_entity_poly.pdbx_seq_one_letter_code
_entity_poly.pdbx_strand_id
1 'polypeptide(L)'
;MEWDFPRYIQQILEDAKEECKDRKTSQICSRALDLRDDSLKDTGEITPCSEAVSLFSGKEEELRRIWRYSRAICRGMERWGRNLRSVGIRPPKYEEGKCSPGGTGYGGSRQVRGQQCKFEKNLLKWDHLSQQQQLLYKEQNHRSLSACMDIVTQIMGAFDMTSTKMREVEDVRKKSPCQLLYKSLVRWGGDRNASRIMEEWFISSEKTEEGNRYFTLTGRDLYEIISEFLYGDDAGDKALGCEKEMGHSRNGQEGEVTYNTTTQSQRTLGNCQLDQDTCWAHLEDVKSSLSLDENPDLSSTEQPTSGAHEKLGMDSDNLENGGKQRDLDKPGSPTSSMQQRSQGEGYKTTQSGGSGLDSLGSIIGGVVTIVLGGAALYGYYRIFPARRRKGLLRKRGGSIILRIPKGEGEPYSQAGLS
;
A
#
# COMPACT_ATOMS: atom_id res chain seq x y z
N MET A 1 -18.43 -6.88 -10.48
CA MET A 1 -17.66 -7.62 -9.47
C MET A 1 -16.98 -6.59 -8.59
N GLU A 2 -17.27 -6.58 -7.30
CA GLU A 2 -16.64 -5.62 -6.38
C GLU A 2 -15.16 -5.98 -6.19
N TRP A 3 -14.31 -4.97 -6.09
CA TRP A 3 -12.89 -5.15 -5.82
C TRP A 3 -12.66 -5.54 -4.35
N ASP A 4 -11.94 -6.63 -4.11
CA ASP A 4 -11.58 -7.12 -2.77
C ASP A 4 -10.07 -7.34 -2.73
N PHE A 5 -9.35 -6.32 -2.26
CA PHE A 5 -7.88 -6.31 -2.26
C PHE A 5 -7.28 -7.45 -1.40
N PRO A 6 -7.77 -7.75 -0.18
CA PRO A 6 -7.32 -8.94 0.55
C PRO A 6 -7.50 -10.25 -0.22
N ARG A 7 -8.62 -10.41 -0.94
CA ARG A 7 -8.85 -11.60 -1.78
C ARG A 7 -7.85 -11.69 -2.92
N TYR A 8 -7.51 -10.55 -3.54
CA TYR A 8 -6.45 -10.50 -4.55
C TYR A 8 -5.10 -10.94 -3.98
N ILE A 9 -4.70 -10.44 -2.80
CA ILE A 9 -3.47 -10.88 -2.14
C ILE A 9 -3.50 -12.37 -1.77
N GLN A 10 -4.65 -12.87 -1.29
CA GLN A 10 -4.81 -14.30 -1.04
C GLN A 10 -4.62 -15.12 -2.33
N GLN A 11 -5.12 -14.65 -3.46
CA GLN A 11 -4.95 -15.32 -4.75
C GLN A 11 -3.48 -15.40 -5.18
N ILE A 12 -2.67 -14.36 -4.91
CA ILE A 12 -1.22 -14.42 -5.12
C ILE A 12 -0.58 -15.53 -4.28
N LEU A 13 -0.98 -15.67 -3.00
CA LEU A 13 -0.49 -16.74 -2.13
C LEU A 13 -0.90 -18.13 -2.61
N GLU A 14 -2.13 -18.30 -3.10
CA GLU A 14 -2.59 -19.58 -3.65
C GLU A 14 -1.79 -19.96 -4.90
N ASP A 15 -1.50 -19.01 -5.78
CA ASP A 15 -0.75 -19.29 -7.01
C ASP A 15 0.73 -19.61 -6.74
N ALA A 16 1.30 -19.08 -5.65
CA ALA A 16 2.64 -19.47 -5.19
C ALA A 16 2.74 -20.98 -4.92
N LYS A 17 1.66 -21.60 -4.41
CA LYS A 17 1.63 -23.05 -4.14
C LYS A 17 1.94 -23.87 -5.38
N GLU A 18 1.27 -23.55 -6.48
CA GLU A 18 1.35 -24.36 -7.69
C GLU A 18 2.73 -24.23 -8.33
N GLU A 19 3.32 -23.03 -8.33
CA GLU A 19 4.65 -22.80 -8.88
C GLU A 19 5.76 -23.53 -8.11
N CYS A 20 5.62 -23.67 -6.79
CA CYS A 20 6.69 -24.22 -5.97
C CYS A 20 6.68 -25.75 -5.86
N LYS A 21 5.57 -26.41 -6.19
CA LYS A 21 5.51 -27.89 -6.21
C LYS A 21 6.55 -28.48 -7.17
N ASP A 22 6.81 -27.77 -8.27
CA ASP A 22 7.69 -28.24 -9.33
C ASP A 22 9.17 -27.99 -9.02
N ARG A 23 9.48 -27.08 -8.08
CA ARG A 23 10.85 -26.71 -7.68
C ARG A 23 11.24 -27.37 -6.35
N LYS A 24 11.47 -28.68 -6.38
CA LYS A 24 11.83 -29.49 -5.19
C LYS A 24 13.09 -29.06 -4.41
N THR A 25 13.85 -28.08 -4.87
CA THR A 25 15.20 -27.78 -4.33
C THR A 25 15.58 -26.31 -4.24
N SER A 26 14.73 -25.36 -4.64
CA SER A 26 15.15 -23.95 -4.66
C SER A 26 14.65 -23.20 -3.42
N GLN A 27 15.59 -22.60 -2.68
CA GLN A 27 15.39 -21.56 -1.65
C GLN A 27 14.57 -20.33 -2.15
N ILE A 28 14.20 -20.31 -3.42
CA ILE A 28 13.66 -19.18 -4.18
C ILE A 28 12.16 -18.92 -3.92
N CYS A 29 11.46 -19.68 -3.09
CA CYS A 29 10.02 -19.42 -2.88
C CYS A 29 9.53 -19.71 -1.45
N SER A 30 10.39 -19.64 -0.43
CA SER A 30 10.04 -20.02 0.94
C SER A 30 8.89 -19.17 1.49
N ARG A 31 8.97 -17.85 1.33
CA ARG A 31 8.15 -16.94 2.12
C ARG A 31 6.65 -16.99 1.76
N ALA A 32 6.29 -16.90 0.48
CA ALA A 32 4.88 -16.98 0.08
C ALA A 32 4.28 -18.36 0.38
N LEU A 33 5.08 -19.42 0.31
CA LEU A 33 4.65 -20.76 0.71
C LEU A 33 4.42 -20.85 2.21
N ASP A 34 5.31 -20.30 3.04
CA ASP A 34 5.14 -20.27 4.49
C ASP A 34 3.86 -19.53 4.89
N LEU A 35 3.58 -18.40 4.22
CA LEU A 35 2.33 -17.64 4.40
C LEU A 35 1.09 -18.32 3.82
N ARG A 36 1.23 -19.40 3.06
CA ARG A 36 0.10 -20.18 2.54
C ARG A 36 -0.05 -21.51 3.26
N ASP A 37 1.00 -22.02 3.87
CA ASP A 37 0.99 -23.35 4.43
C ASP A 37 0.28 -23.38 5.79
N ASP A 38 -0.93 -23.92 5.75
CA ASP A 38 -1.71 -24.27 6.93
C ASP A 38 -1.02 -25.31 7.83
N SER A 39 0.06 -25.97 7.39
CA SER A 39 0.83 -26.88 8.25
C SER A 39 1.68 -26.14 9.29
N LEU A 40 2.09 -24.89 9.02
CA LEU A 40 2.84 -24.02 9.93
C LEU A 40 1.92 -23.37 10.99
N LYS A 41 0.84 -24.06 11.37
CA LYS A 41 -0.20 -23.61 12.31
C LYS A 41 0.27 -23.48 13.77
N ASP A 42 1.50 -23.87 14.07
CA ASP A 42 2.10 -23.50 15.35
C ASP A 42 2.10 -21.97 15.48
N THR A 43 1.84 -21.48 16.69
CA THR A 43 1.41 -20.11 17.01
C THR A 43 2.48 -19.03 16.80
N GLY A 44 3.43 -19.25 15.88
CA GLY A 44 4.48 -18.32 15.54
C GLY A 44 3.93 -16.97 15.11
N GLU A 45 4.57 -15.93 15.61
CA GLU A 45 4.41 -14.58 15.09
C GLU A 45 5.00 -14.51 13.68
N ILE A 46 4.26 -13.86 12.77
CA ILE A 46 4.76 -13.58 11.43
C ILE A 46 5.69 -12.37 11.51
N THR A 47 6.97 -12.58 11.17
CA THR A 47 8.02 -11.55 11.15
C THR A 47 8.27 -11.03 9.72
N PRO A 48 8.98 -9.90 9.52
CA PRO A 48 9.32 -9.42 8.17
C PRO A 48 10.09 -10.45 7.34
N CYS A 49 9.79 -10.50 6.05
CA CYS A 49 10.53 -11.30 5.06
C CYS A 49 12.04 -10.94 5.06
N SER A 50 12.90 -11.93 5.28
CA SER A 50 14.35 -11.74 5.39
C SER A 50 15.00 -11.44 4.04
N GLU A 51 14.40 -11.89 2.94
CA GLU A 51 14.86 -11.61 1.58
C GLU A 51 14.87 -10.10 1.28
N ALA A 52 13.96 -9.35 1.90
CA ALA A 52 13.89 -7.90 1.81
C ALA A 52 15.07 -7.18 2.48
N VAL A 53 15.82 -7.82 3.39
CA VAL A 53 17.00 -7.21 4.07
C VAL A 53 18.02 -6.68 3.05
N SER A 54 18.16 -7.36 1.92
CA SER A 54 19.08 -6.95 0.85
C SER A 54 18.71 -5.60 0.22
N LEU A 55 17.43 -5.23 0.20
CA LEU A 55 16.96 -3.94 -0.30
C LEU A 55 17.28 -2.79 0.66
N PHE A 56 17.50 -3.09 1.94
CA PHE A 56 17.82 -2.11 2.98
C PHE A 56 19.30 -2.09 3.34
N SER A 57 20.18 -2.58 2.45
CA SER A 57 21.63 -2.61 2.68
C SER A 57 22.04 -3.26 4.01
N GLY A 58 21.31 -4.29 4.46
CA GLY A 58 21.56 -4.99 5.72
C GLY A 58 21.01 -4.31 6.98
N LYS A 59 20.28 -3.19 6.86
CA LYS A 59 19.72 -2.48 8.00
C LYS A 59 18.40 -3.11 8.47
N GLU A 60 18.47 -4.20 9.24
CA GLU A 60 17.28 -4.91 9.74
C GLU A 60 16.32 -4.03 10.55
N GLU A 61 16.83 -3.09 11.34
CA GLU A 61 16.00 -2.16 12.11
C GLU A 61 15.18 -1.23 11.23
N GLU A 62 15.74 -0.82 10.08
CA GLU A 62 15.01 -0.01 9.10
C GLU A 62 13.91 -0.88 8.46
N LEU A 63 14.25 -2.11 8.04
CA LEU A 63 13.29 -3.08 7.50
C LEU A 63 12.11 -3.31 8.46
N ARG A 64 12.36 -3.57 9.75
CA ARG A 64 11.29 -3.80 10.75
C ARG A 64 10.35 -2.62 10.88
N ARG A 65 10.88 -1.39 10.85
CA ARG A 65 10.07 -0.16 10.93
C ARG A 65 9.20 0.00 9.70
N ILE A 66 9.79 -0.15 8.52
CA ILE A 66 9.08 -0.03 7.25
C ILE A 66 8.03 -1.11 7.13
N TRP A 67 8.33 -2.35 7.53
CA TRP A 67 7.35 -3.43 7.53
C TRP A 67 6.14 -3.13 8.42
N ARG A 68 6.35 -2.60 9.64
CA ARG A 68 5.24 -2.14 10.50
C ARG A 68 4.44 -0.99 9.88
N TYR A 69 5.12 -0.04 9.21
CA TYR A 69 4.47 1.05 8.49
C TYR A 69 3.61 0.54 7.31
N SER A 70 4.11 -0.44 6.55
CA SER A 70 3.41 -1.10 5.45
C SER A 70 2.05 -1.66 5.87
N ARG A 71 1.85 -1.99 7.15
CA ARG A 71 0.52 -2.38 7.67
C ARG A 71 -0.53 -1.30 7.47
N ALA A 72 -0.19 -0.04 7.73
CA ALA A 72 -1.10 1.09 7.54
C ALA A 72 -1.43 1.27 6.06
N ILE A 73 -0.43 1.16 5.17
CA ILE A 73 -0.65 1.21 3.71
C ILE A 73 -1.59 0.08 3.28
N CYS A 74 -1.36 -1.16 3.71
CA CYS A 74 -2.20 -2.29 3.34
C CYS A 74 -3.66 -2.13 3.78
N ARG A 75 -3.90 -1.67 5.02
CA ARG A 75 -5.26 -1.34 5.51
C ARG A 75 -5.87 -0.16 4.73
N GLY A 76 -5.04 0.82 4.36
CA GLY A 76 -5.39 1.90 3.44
C GLY A 76 -5.87 1.40 2.09
N MET A 77 -5.10 0.54 1.44
CA MET A 77 -5.43 -0.05 0.14
C MET A 77 -6.71 -0.89 0.20
N GLU A 78 -6.97 -1.59 1.30
CA GLU A 78 -8.25 -2.29 1.49
C GLU A 78 -9.43 -1.31 1.49
N ARG A 79 -9.35 -0.23 2.29
CA ARG A 79 -10.41 0.79 2.36
C ARG A 79 -10.59 1.55 1.05
N TRP A 80 -9.49 1.96 0.43
CA TRP A 80 -9.47 2.63 -0.87
C TRP A 80 -10.07 1.72 -1.94
N GLY A 81 -9.65 0.46 -1.98
CA GLY A 81 -10.12 -0.56 -2.91
C GLY A 81 -11.63 -0.76 -2.89
N ARG A 82 -12.27 -0.70 -1.71
CA ARG A 82 -13.74 -0.78 -1.55
C ARG A 82 -14.50 0.38 -2.19
N ASN A 83 -13.81 1.48 -2.48
CA ASN A 83 -14.41 2.67 -3.11
C ASN A 83 -14.13 2.75 -4.62
N LEU A 84 -13.48 1.73 -5.20
CA LEU A 84 -13.27 1.66 -6.65
C LEU A 84 -14.57 1.38 -7.40
N ARG A 85 -14.72 2.00 -8.56
CA ARG A 85 -15.87 1.79 -9.46
C ARG A 85 -15.46 0.86 -10.59
N SER A 86 -16.28 -0.16 -10.85
CA SER A 86 -16.07 -1.09 -11.97
C SER A 86 -16.52 -0.43 -13.28
N VAL A 87 -15.62 -0.32 -14.25
CA VAL A 87 -15.87 0.26 -15.59
C VAL A 87 -15.76 -0.74 -16.73
N GLY A 88 -15.28 -1.95 -16.46
CA GLY A 88 -15.18 -3.03 -17.45
C GLY A 88 -15.20 -4.40 -16.79
N ILE A 89 -15.51 -5.44 -17.58
CA ILE A 89 -15.80 -6.78 -17.06
C ILE A 89 -14.67 -7.79 -17.33
N ARG A 90 -13.96 -7.70 -18.46
CA ARG A 90 -12.92 -8.67 -18.85
C ARG A 90 -11.73 -8.00 -19.56
N PRO A 91 -10.54 -7.95 -18.92
CA PRO A 91 -10.35 -8.13 -17.48
C PRO A 91 -11.19 -7.11 -16.68
N PRO A 92 -11.50 -7.35 -15.39
CA PRO A 92 -12.12 -6.34 -14.54
C PRO A 92 -11.33 -5.03 -14.58
N LYS A 93 -11.97 -3.96 -15.03
CA LYS A 93 -11.37 -2.62 -15.09
C LYS A 93 -11.98 -1.77 -13.99
N TYR A 94 -11.14 -1.09 -13.23
CA TYR A 94 -11.55 -0.24 -12.12
C TYR A 94 -11.06 1.18 -12.34
N GLU A 95 -11.87 2.14 -11.90
CA GLU A 95 -11.52 3.55 -11.82
C GLU A 95 -11.65 4.03 -10.37
N GLU A 96 -10.88 5.06 -10.03
CA GLU A 96 -10.97 5.68 -8.72
C GLU A 96 -12.36 6.31 -8.49
N GLY A 97 -12.88 6.09 -7.28
CA GLY A 97 -14.12 6.70 -6.82
C GLY A 97 -13.90 8.12 -6.31
N LYS A 98 -14.62 8.49 -5.25
CA LYS A 98 -14.41 9.78 -4.54
C LYS A 98 -13.42 9.67 -3.38
N CYS A 99 -12.92 8.47 -3.10
CA CYS A 99 -12.03 8.19 -1.98
C CYS A 99 -10.60 8.12 -2.51
N SER A 100 -9.79 9.11 -2.17
CA SER A 100 -8.34 9.09 -2.43
C SER A 100 -7.60 8.22 -1.40
N PRO A 101 -6.34 7.82 -1.66
CA PRO A 101 -5.51 7.14 -0.67
C PRO A 101 -5.46 7.86 0.69
N GLY A 102 -5.21 9.18 0.69
CA GLY A 102 -5.19 10.01 1.89
C GLY A 102 -6.56 10.17 2.55
N GLY A 103 -7.64 10.16 1.77
CA GLY A 103 -9.02 10.19 2.28
C GLY A 103 -9.37 9.00 3.17
N THR A 104 -8.66 7.87 3.07
CA THR A 104 -8.88 6.68 3.90
C THR A 104 -8.53 6.89 5.38
N GLY A 105 -7.75 7.94 5.68
CA GLY A 105 -7.18 8.21 7.00
C GLY A 105 -6.03 7.26 7.37
N TYR A 106 -5.39 6.62 6.38
CA TYR A 106 -4.18 5.84 6.54
C TYR A 106 -3.01 6.46 5.77
N GLY A 107 -1.79 6.16 6.20
CA GLY A 107 -0.56 6.70 5.59
C GLY A 107 -0.13 8.05 6.16
N GLY A 108 0.71 8.77 5.42
CA GLY A 108 1.25 10.08 5.78
C GLY A 108 0.25 11.22 5.65
N SER A 109 -0.84 11.04 4.90
CA SER A 109 -1.89 12.06 4.75
C SER A 109 -2.82 12.05 5.96
N ARG A 110 -2.60 12.97 6.92
CA ARG A 110 -3.49 13.21 8.06
C ARG A 110 -4.72 14.05 7.71
N GLN A 111 -5.18 14.03 6.45
CA GLN A 111 -6.45 14.67 6.17
C GLN A 111 -7.53 14.07 7.07
N VAL A 112 -8.18 14.95 7.84
CA VAL A 112 -9.28 14.60 8.76
C VAL A 112 -10.21 13.69 7.98
N ARG A 113 -10.42 12.44 8.47
CA ARG A 113 -11.23 11.40 7.83
C ARG A 113 -12.32 12.03 6.99
N GLY A 114 -12.04 12.14 5.70
CA GLY A 114 -12.92 12.84 4.80
C GLY A 114 -14.22 12.04 4.80
N GLN A 115 -15.37 12.72 4.88
CA GLN A 115 -16.68 12.06 4.67
C GLN A 115 -16.81 11.40 3.27
N GLN A 116 -15.76 11.52 2.45
CA GLN A 116 -15.65 11.03 1.09
C GLN A 116 -15.42 9.51 1.01
N CYS A 117 -14.74 8.90 2.00
CA CYS A 117 -14.53 7.45 2.03
C CYS A 117 -15.61 6.79 2.91
N LYS A 118 -16.68 6.32 2.27
CA LYS A 118 -17.76 5.58 2.95
C LYS A 118 -17.58 4.09 2.71
N PHE A 119 -17.56 3.31 3.77
CA PHE A 119 -17.45 1.85 3.70
C PHE A 119 -18.13 1.21 4.90
N GLU A 120 -18.62 -0.01 4.70
CA GLU A 120 -19.16 -0.84 5.76
C GLU A 120 -18.00 -1.56 6.48
N LYS A 121 -17.83 -1.32 7.78
CA LYS A 121 -16.68 -1.85 8.54
C LYS A 121 -16.61 -3.39 8.53
N ASN A 122 -17.76 -4.07 8.50
CA ASN A 122 -17.87 -5.52 8.41
C ASN A 122 -17.35 -6.11 7.09
N LEU A 123 -17.14 -5.29 6.05
CA LEU A 123 -16.56 -5.73 4.78
C LEU A 123 -15.03 -5.61 4.74
N LEU A 124 -14.42 -4.99 5.77
CA LEU A 124 -12.98 -4.84 5.90
C LEU A 124 -12.40 -5.98 6.76
N LYS A 125 -11.59 -6.82 6.14
CA LYS A 125 -10.93 -7.97 6.74
C LYS A 125 -9.72 -7.58 7.57
N TRP A 126 -9.06 -6.46 7.30
CA TRP A 126 -7.86 -6.05 8.05
C TRP A 126 -8.12 -4.87 9.00
N ASP A 127 -9.33 -4.32 9.04
CA ASP A 127 -9.60 -3.13 9.85
C ASP A 127 -9.51 -3.38 11.36
N HIS A 128 -9.79 -4.60 11.82
CA HIS A 128 -9.65 -4.98 13.22
C HIS A 128 -8.21 -5.32 13.62
N LEU A 129 -7.30 -5.49 12.65
CA LEU A 129 -5.90 -5.83 12.88
C LEU A 129 -5.12 -4.55 13.21
N SER A 130 -5.09 -4.22 14.50
CA SER A 130 -4.46 -2.99 15.01
C SER A 130 -2.97 -2.94 14.69
N GLN A 131 -2.33 -1.78 14.84
CA GLN A 131 -0.90 -1.64 14.52
C GLN A 131 0.03 -2.41 15.47
N GLN A 132 -0.44 -2.68 16.69
CA GLN A 132 0.31 -3.41 17.73
C GLN A 132 0.00 -4.91 17.75
N GLN A 133 -1.10 -5.35 17.15
CA GLN A 133 -1.49 -6.76 17.16
C GLN A 133 -0.44 -7.62 16.46
N GLN A 134 -0.03 -8.72 17.09
CA GLN A 134 0.82 -9.72 16.45
C GLN A 134 0.06 -10.44 15.34
N LEU A 135 0.71 -10.58 14.18
CA LEU A 135 0.18 -11.37 13.08
C LEU A 135 0.60 -12.83 13.31
N LEU A 136 -0.30 -13.77 13.05
CA LEU A 136 -0.15 -15.16 13.44
C LEU A 136 -0.35 -16.03 12.21
N TYR A 137 0.49 -17.05 12.02
CA TYR A 137 0.36 -17.95 10.88
C TYR A 137 -0.97 -18.70 10.85
N LYS A 138 -1.64 -18.94 11.99
CA LYS A 138 -2.91 -19.67 11.98
C LYS A 138 -4.09 -18.93 11.33
N GLU A 139 -4.06 -17.59 11.31
CA GLU A 139 -5.18 -16.76 10.87
C GLU A 139 -5.02 -16.31 9.40
N GLN A 140 -5.95 -16.69 8.52
CA GLN A 140 -5.86 -16.37 7.09
C GLN A 140 -5.78 -14.85 6.80
N ASN A 141 -6.54 -14.04 7.55
CA ASN A 141 -6.49 -12.58 7.41
C ASN A 141 -5.12 -12.01 7.84
N HIS A 142 -4.45 -12.62 8.82
CA HIS A 142 -3.11 -12.21 9.23
C HIS A 142 -2.07 -12.55 8.16
N ARG A 143 -2.17 -13.73 7.54
CA ARG A 143 -1.28 -14.17 6.46
C ARG A 143 -1.42 -13.28 5.22
N SER A 144 -2.65 -13.01 4.78
CA SER A 144 -2.89 -12.10 3.64
C SER A 144 -2.44 -10.67 3.93
N LEU A 145 -2.66 -10.14 5.13
CA LEU A 145 -2.13 -8.83 5.52
C LEU A 145 -0.59 -8.83 5.51
N SER A 146 0.04 -9.86 6.08
CA SER A 146 1.50 -9.97 6.08
C SER A 146 2.08 -10.07 4.67
N ALA A 147 1.43 -10.80 3.76
CA ALA A 147 1.85 -10.88 2.37
C ALA A 147 1.80 -9.50 1.69
N CYS A 148 0.73 -8.74 1.90
CA CYS A 148 0.67 -7.35 1.46
C CYS A 148 1.82 -6.52 2.04
N MET A 149 2.08 -6.65 3.35
CA MET A 149 3.15 -5.91 4.02
C MET A 149 4.53 -6.26 3.46
N ASP A 150 4.80 -7.54 3.17
CA ASP A 150 6.05 -8.00 2.58
C ASP A 150 6.25 -7.39 1.17
N ILE A 151 5.21 -7.39 0.32
CA ILE A 151 5.28 -6.81 -1.03
C ILE A 151 5.49 -5.29 -0.97
N VAL A 152 4.68 -4.57 -0.20
CA VAL A 152 4.80 -3.11 -0.05
C VAL A 152 6.17 -2.71 0.49
N THR A 153 6.69 -3.46 1.46
CA THR A 153 8.04 -3.21 2.03
C THR A 153 9.13 -3.39 0.98
N GLN A 154 9.02 -4.41 0.12
CA GLN A 154 9.97 -4.61 -0.98
C GLN A 154 9.89 -3.48 -2.01
N ILE A 155 8.68 -2.99 -2.34
CA ILE A 155 8.50 -1.83 -3.22
C ILE A 155 9.20 -0.60 -2.62
N MET A 156 8.93 -0.30 -1.35
CA MET A 156 9.53 0.85 -0.66
C MET A 156 11.06 0.78 -0.63
N GLY A 157 11.62 -0.40 -0.35
CA GLY A 157 13.07 -0.63 -0.34
C GLY A 157 13.70 -0.53 -1.73
N ALA A 158 13.10 -1.17 -2.74
CA ALA A 158 13.64 -1.17 -4.11
C ALA A 158 13.66 0.23 -4.73
N PHE A 159 12.64 1.04 -4.49
CA PHE A 159 12.51 2.40 -5.02
C PHE A 159 13.09 3.49 -4.10
N ASP A 160 13.81 3.08 -3.04
CA ASP A 160 14.44 4.00 -2.09
C ASP A 160 13.45 5.01 -1.49
N MET A 161 12.18 4.63 -1.36
CA MET A 161 11.11 5.47 -0.79
C MET A 161 11.35 5.80 0.68
N THR A 162 12.35 5.14 1.29
CA THR A 162 12.72 5.31 2.68
C THR A 162 13.85 6.34 2.88
N SER A 163 14.34 6.94 1.80
CA SER A 163 15.43 7.91 1.87
C SER A 163 14.97 9.28 2.35
N THR A 164 15.68 9.81 3.34
CA THR A 164 15.51 11.20 3.82
C THR A 164 16.16 12.23 2.90
N LYS A 165 16.63 11.84 1.71
CA LYS A 165 17.18 12.78 0.74
C LYS A 165 16.16 13.02 -0.36
N MET A 166 16.21 14.21 -0.95
CA MET A 166 15.51 14.47 -2.20
C MET A 166 15.96 13.42 -3.22
N ARG A 167 15.00 12.66 -3.74
CA ARG A 167 15.26 11.61 -4.73
C ARG A 167 15.26 12.25 -6.09
N GLU A 168 16.37 12.14 -6.80
CA GLU A 168 16.43 12.50 -8.22
C GLU A 168 16.05 11.28 -9.05
N VAL A 169 15.21 11.47 -10.07
CA VAL A 169 14.72 10.40 -10.97
C VAL A 169 15.89 9.59 -11.52
N GLU A 170 16.96 10.28 -11.93
CA GLU A 170 18.15 9.72 -12.56
C GLU A 170 18.95 8.84 -11.59
N ASP A 171 19.01 9.21 -10.31
CA ASP A 171 19.71 8.44 -9.31
C ASP A 171 18.93 7.19 -8.91
N VAL A 172 17.61 7.28 -8.86
CA VAL A 172 16.74 6.11 -8.68
C VAL A 172 16.87 5.18 -9.89
N ARG A 173 16.78 5.70 -11.13
CA ARG A 173 16.87 4.90 -12.36
C ARG A 173 18.20 4.15 -12.47
N LYS A 174 19.34 4.78 -12.11
CA LYS A 174 20.67 4.12 -12.14
C LYS A 174 20.71 2.84 -11.31
N LYS A 175 19.90 2.72 -10.25
CA LYS A 175 19.82 1.52 -9.41
C LYS A 175 19.00 0.39 -10.04
N SER A 176 18.29 0.64 -11.15
CA SER A 176 17.39 -0.33 -11.81
C SER A 176 16.35 -0.92 -10.83
N PRO A 177 15.57 -0.09 -10.13
CA PRO A 177 14.68 -0.51 -9.05
C PRO A 177 13.65 -1.56 -9.50
N CYS A 178 13.19 -1.52 -10.77
CA CYS A 178 12.26 -2.51 -11.30
C CYS A 178 12.87 -3.92 -11.33
N GLN A 179 14.11 -4.06 -11.80
CA GLN A 179 14.80 -5.35 -11.82
C GLN A 179 15.17 -5.81 -10.41
N LEU A 180 15.55 -4.89 -9.52
CA LEU A 180 15.81 -5.20 -8.12
C LEU A 180 14.54 -5.72 -7.42
N LEU A 181 13.41 -5.04 -7.61
CA LEU A 181 12.12 -5.46 -7.08
C LEU A 181 11.71 -6.82 -7.63
N TYR A 182 11.77 -7.00 -8.95
CA TYR A 182 11.43 -8.28 -9.59
C TYR A 182 12.25 -9.43 -8.98
N LYS A 183 13.58 -9.29 -8.90
CA LYS A 183 14.45 -10.31 -8.30
C LYS A 183 14.11 -10.61 -6.83
N SER A 184 13.70 -9.58 -6.08
CA SER A 184 13.27 -9.75 -4.69
C SER A 184 11.94 -10.51 -4.61
N LEU A 185 10.97 -10.16 -5.45
CA LEU A 185 9.66 -10.82 -5.54
C LEU A 185 9.79 -12.27 -6.03
N VAL A 186 10.73 -12.56 -6.93
CA VAL A 186 11.03 -13.92 -7.39
C VAL A 186 11.43 -14.79 -6.20
N ARG A 187 12.31 -14.29 -5.31
CA ARG A 187 12.71 -15.02 -4.08
C ARG A 187 11.57 -15.14 -3.06
N TRP A 188 10.67 -14.16 -3.06
CA TRP A 188 9.53 -14.14 -2.14
C TRP A 188 8.45 -15.16 -2.53
N GLY A 189 8.09 -15.25 -3.82
CA GLY A 189 6.92 -16.01 -4.26
C GLY A 189 7.00 -16.67 -5.63
N GLY A 190 8.16 -16.74 -6.26
CA GLY A 190 8.35 -17.35 -7.58
C GLY A 190 8.25 -16.37 -8.76
N ASP A 191 8.67 -16.82 -9.93
CA ASP A 191 8.77 -16.04 -11.16
C ASP A 191 7.39 -15.60 -11.68
N ARG A 192 6.39 -16.48 -11.60
CA ARG A 192 5.02 -16.19 -12.04
C ARG A 192 4.39 -15.10 -11.19
N ASN A 193 4.49 -15.23 -9.87
CA ASN A 193 3.95 -14.21 -8.97
C ASN A 193 4.70 -12.89 -9.07
N ALA A 194 6.03 -12.93 -9.16
CA ALA A 194 6.83 -11.73 -9.36
C ALA A 194 6.41 -11.01 -10.65
N SER A 195 6.31 -11.74 -11.77
CA SER A 195 5.92 -11.16 -13.05
C SER A 195 4.52 -10.55 -12.99
N ARG A 196 3.58 -11.26 -12.34
CA ARG A 196 2.21 -10.77 -12.16
C ARG A 196 2.14 -9.49 -11.32
N ILE A 197 2.82 -9.46 -10.17
CA ILE A 197 2.86 -8.27 -9.32
C ILE A 197 3.45 -7.10 -10.12
N MET A 198 4.55 -7.31 -10.83
CA MET A 198 5.15 -6.27 -11.68
C MET A 198 4.17 -5.78 -12.76
N GLU A 199 3.46 -6.69 -13.42
CA GLU A 199 2.52 -6.36 -14.50
C GLU A 199 1.24 -5.66 -14.02
N GLU A 200 0.75 -5.98 -12.82
CA GLU A 200 -0.51 -5.43 -12.30
C GLU A 200 -0.30 -4.17 -11.45
N TRP A 201 0.89 -3.99 -10.84
CA TRP A 201 1.15 -2.89 -9.93
C TRP A 201 1.90 -1.71 -10.55
N PHE A 202 2.59 -1.90 -11.69
CA PHE A 202 3.48 -0.89 -12.29
C PHE A 202 3.19 -0.59 -13.78
N ILE A 203 2.30 -1.33 -14.43
CA ILE A 203 2.04 -1.17 -15.86
C ILE A 203 0.63 -0.61 -16.07
N SER A 204 0.55 0.66 -16.48
CA SER A 204 -0.71 1.30 -16.86
C SER A 204 -1.46 0.54 -17.96
N SER A 205 -2.78 0.70 -18.00
CA SER A 205 -3.72 -0.01 -18.88
C SER A 205 -3.41 0.06 -20.37
N GLU A 206 -2.62 1.03 -20.81
CA GLU A 206 -2.57 1.49 -22.20
C GLU A 206 -1.74 0.59 -23.13
N LYS A 207 -0.82 -0.22 -22.61
CA LYS A 207 0.21 -0.89 -23.43
C LYS A 207 0.24 -2.42 -23.37
N THR A 208 -0.66 -3.05 -22.62
CA THR A 208 -0.57 -4.48 -22.36
C THR A 208 -1.66 -5.27 -23.07
N GLU A 209 -1.23 -6.35 -23.71
CA GLU A 209 -2.10 -7.37 -24.28
C GLU A 209 -3.02 -7.94 -23.18
N GLU A 210 -4.27 -8.24 -23.51
CA GLU A 210 -5.34 -8.59 -22.57
C GLU A 210 -5.15 -9.94 -21.84
N GLY A 211 -3.97 -10.56 -21.92
CA GLY A 211 -3.69 -11.88 -21.37
C GLY A 211 -3.32 -11.86 -19.89
N ASN A 212 -4.16 -12.50 -19.05
CA ASN A 212 -3.85 -13.00 -17.70
C ASN A 212 -3.79 -12.00 -16.51
N ARG A 213 -4.32 -10.78 -16.66
CA ARG A 213 -4.49 -9.87 -15.52
C ARG A 213 -5.76 -10.16 -14.72
N TYR A 214 -5.68 -10.13 -13.39
CA TYR A 214 -6.85 -10.15 -12.52
C TYR A 214 -7.66 -8.86 -12.59
N PHE A 215 -6.97 -7.74 -12.84
CA PHE A 215 -7.59 -6.44 -12.91
C PHE A 215 -6.72 -5.42 -13.65
N THR A 216 -7.30 -4.26 -13.90
CA THR A 216 -6.57 -3.10 -14.36
C THR A 216 -7.16 -1.85 -13.74
N LEU A 217 -6.28 -0.94 -13.31
CA LEU A 217 -6.66 0.39 -12.86
C LEU A 217 -6.56 1.36 -14.04
N THR A 218 -7.52 2.27 -14.13
CA THR A 218 -7.59 3.28 -15.19
C THR A 218 -6.87 4.55 -14.74
N GLY A 219 -5.91 5.01 -15.55
CA GLY A 219 -5.19 6.28 -15.36
C GLY A 219 -4.07 6.27 -14.32
N ARG A 220 -3.96 5.22 -13.49
CA ARG A 220 -3.01 5.09 -12.38
C ARG A 220 -2.63 3.62 -12.19
N ASP A 221 -1.52 3.36 -11.51
CA ASP A 221 -1.10 2.01 -11.10
C ASP A 221 -0.99 1.91 -9.55
N LEU A 222 -0.85 0.70 -9.01
CA LEU A 222 -0.79 0.51 -7.55
C LEU A 222 0.49 1.10 -6.94
N TYR A 223 1.59 1.16 -7.68
CA TYR A 223 2.81 1.83 -7.24
C TYR A 223 2.56 3.31 -6.93
N GLU A 224 1.85 4.00 -7.81
CA GLU A 224 1.43 5.38 -7.61
C GLU A 224 0.57 5.51 -6.35
N ILE A 225 -0.42 4.64 -6.15
CA ILE A 225 -1.27 4.62 -4.94
C ILE A 225 -0.45 4.43 -3.67
N ILE A 226 0.49 3.48 -3.67
CA ILE A 226 1.38 3.21 -2.52
C ILE A 226 2.21 4.45 -2.19
N SER A 227 2.75 5.12 -3.21
CA SER A 227 3.52 6.33 -3.02
C SER A 227 2.66 7.51 -2.54
N GLU A 228 1.37 7.58 -2.86
CA GLU A 228 0.46 8.58 -2.29
C GLU A 228 0.11 8.31 -0.83
N PHE A 229 -0.02 7.05 -0.42
CA PHE A 229 -0.09 6.73 1.01
C PHE A 229 1.14 7.21 1.77
N LEU A 230 2.28 7.35 1.10
CA LEU A 230 3.51 7.85 1.70
C LEU A 230 3.60 9.38 1.68
N TYR A 231 3.38 10.01 0.52
CA TYR A 231 3.67 11.43 0.29
C TYR A 231 2.45 12.34 0.34
N GLY A 232 1.25 11.77 0.33
CA GLY A 232 -0.01 12.50 0.27
C GLY A 232 -0.70 12.37 -1.10
N ASP A 233 -1.96 12.80 -1.13
CA ASP A 233 -2.77 12.81 -2.35
C ASP A 233 -2.12 13.70 -3.43
N ASP A 234 -2.18 13.23 -4.68
CA ASP A 234 -1.57 13.84 -5.85
C ASP A 234 -0.03 13.94 -5.85
N ALA A 235 0.63 13.50 -4.76
CA ALA A 235 2.07 13.52 -4.58
C ALA A 235 2.74 12.15 -4.85
N GLY A 236 2.05 11.24 -5.54
CA GLY A 236 2.60 9.95 -5.93
C GLY A 236 3.73 10.03 -6.96
N ASP A 237 4.58 9.01 -6.99
CA ASP A 237 5.67 8.85 -7.95
C ASP A 237 5.13 8.54 -9.36
N LYS A 238 4.73 9.58 -10.11
CA LYS A 238 4.18 9.45 -11.48
C LYS A 238 5.24 9.36 -12.58
N ALA A 239 6.52 9.50 -12.22
CA ALA A 239 7.63 9.62 -13.16
C ALA A 239 8.31 8.28 -13.48
N LEU A 240 8.11 7.25 -12.67
CA LEU A 240 8.76 5.94 -12.81
C LEU A 240 7.75 4.92 -13.31
N GLY A 241 8.21 4.01 -14.16
CA GLY A 241 7.46 2.83 -14.60
C GLY A 241 8.38 1.63 -14.74
N CYS A 242 7.79 0.44 -14.85
CA CYS A 242 8.52 -0.79 -15.15
C CYS A 242 8.07 -1.33 -16.50
N GLU A 243 9.02 -1.61 -17.39
CA GLU A 243 8.77 -2.22 -18.70
C GLU A 243 9.43 -3.59 -18.75
N LYS A 244 8.65 -4.60 -19.15
CA LYS A 244 9.12 -5.97 -19.29
C LYS A 244 9.85 -6.11 -20.62
N GLU A 245 11.11 -6.51 -20.56
CA GLU A 245 11.90 -6.88 -21.73
C GLU A 245 12.07 -8.39 -21.79
N MET A 246 11.57 -8.97 -22.88
CA MET A 246 11.77 -10.39 -23.19
C MET A 246 13.18 -10.56 -23.75
N GLY A 247 14.04 -11.26 -23.01
CA GLY A 247 15.34 -11.67 -23.52
C GLY A 247 15.19 -12.47 -24.82
N HIS A 248 16.10 -12.26 -25.78
CA HIS A 248 16.09 -13.05 -27.00
C HIS A 248 16.29 -14.53 -26.69
N SER A 249 15.30 -15.36 -27.00
CA SER A 249 15.43 -16.82 -26.91
C SER A 249 16.53 -17.28 -27.86
N ARG A 250 17.65 -17.72 -27.29
CA ARG A 250 18.68 -18.45 -28.04
C ARG A 250 18.40 -19.94 -27.86
N ASN A 251 18.21 -20.65 -28.98
CA ASN A 251 18.05 -22.11 -29.01
C ASN A 251 16.82 -22.67 -28.28
N GLY A 252 15.70 -21.94 -28.26
CA GLY A 252 14.44 -22.45 -27.68
C GLY A 252 14.43 -22.51 -26.15
N GLN A 253 15.47 -21.98 -25.48
CA GLN A 253 15.40 -21.67 -24.06
C GLN A 253 14.66 -20.35 -23.89
N GLU A 254 13.66 -20.34 -23.01
CA GLU A 254 12.94 -19.12 -22.62
C GLU A 254 13.97 -18.11 -22.08
N GLY A 255 13.96 -16.89 -22.61
CA GLY A 255 14.91 -15.86 -22.20
C GLY A 255 14.70 -15.44 -20.75
N GLU A 256 15.76 -15.01 -20.07
CA GLU A 256 15.63 -14.40 -18.74
C GLU A 256 14.70 -13.18 -18.83
N VAL A 257 13.68 -13.16 -17.96
CA VAL A 257 12.77 -12.02 -17.87
C VAL A 257 13.49 -10.88 -17.18
N THR A 258 13.52 -9.72 -17.83
CA THR A 258 14.14 -8.51 -17.29
C THR A 258 13.13 -7.38 -17.26
N TYR A 259 13.22 -6.53 -16.24
CA TYR A 259 12.37 -5.35 -16.07
C TYR A 259 13.22 -4.09 -16.02
N ASN A 260 13.04 -3.24 -17.03
CA ASN A 260 13.72 -1.96 -17.11
C ASN A 260 12.90 -0.86 -16.45
N THR A 261 13.61 0.03 -15.75
CA THR A 261 13.00 1.22 -15.16
C THR A 261 12.88 2.30 -16.24
N THR A 262 11.65 2.60 -16.61
CA THR A 262 11.31 3.66 -17.55
C THR A 262 10.99 4.95 -16.81
N THR A 263 11.20 6.07 -17.49
CA THR A 263 10.95 7.41 -16.94
C THR A 263 10.05 8.18 -17.89
N GLN A 264 8.97 8.76 -17.38
CA GLN A 264 8.18 9.71 -18.15
C GLN A 264 8.87 11.08 -18.10
N SER A 265 9.38 11.55 -19.24
CA SER A 265 10.03 12.86 -19.32
C SER A 265 9.09 13.94 -18.80
N GLN A 266 9.59 14.83 -17.93
CA GLN A 266 8.92 16.01 -17.34
C GLN A 266 8.15 15.83 -16.02
N ARG A 267 8.15 14.65 -15.39
CA ARG A 267 7.51 14.48 -14.07
C ARG A 267 8.55 14.43 -12.95
N THR A 268 8.29 15.15 -11.87
CA THR A 268 9.06 15.04 -10.62
C THR A 268 8.66 13.77 -9.90
N LEU A 269 9.59 13.17 -9.14
CA LEU A 269 9.20 12.17 -8.14
C LEU A 269 8.28 12.81 -7.11
N GLY A 270 7.44 11.97 -6.52
CA GLY A 270 6.67 12.32 -5.35
C GLY A 270 7.60 12.88 -4.28
N ASN A 271 7.28 14.10 -3.86
CA ASN A 271 7.90 14.72 -2.71
C ASN A 271 6.83 14.90 -1.64
N CYS A 272 7.26 14.86 -0.39
CA CYS A 272 6.35 15.24 0.66
C CYS A 272 6.05 16.74 0.52
N GLN A 273 4.77 17.09 0.45
CA GLN A 273 4.36 18.50 0.41
C GLN A 273 4.58 19.20 1.76
N LEU A 274 4.62 18.42 2.84
CA LEU A 274 5.02 18.88 4.17
C LEU A 274 6.54 19.05 4.24
N ASP A 275 7.03 19.81 5.22
CA ASP A 275 8.47 19.85 5.46
C ASP A 275 8.99 18.41 5.65
N GLN A 276 10.18 18.16 5.11
CA GLN A 276 10.74 16.83 5.05
C GLN A 276 10.79 16.18 6.44
N ASP A 277 11.14 16.96 7.46
CA ASP A 277 11.17 16.54 8.85
C ASP A 277 9.79 16.11 9.36
N THR A 278 8.70 16.73 8.93
CA THR A 278 7.32 16.38 9.30
C THR A 278 6.87 15.11 8.60
N CYS A 279 7.24 14.94 7.34
CA CYS A 279 6.96 13.70 6.60
C CYS A 279 7.62 12.49 7.28
N TRP A 280 8.88 12.68 7.66
CA TRP A 280 9.64 11.69 8.41
C TRP A 280 9.16 11.57 9.83
N ALA A 281 8.79 12.66 10.47
CA ALA A 281 8.13 12.63 11.77
C ALA A 281 6.81 11.88 11.69
N HIS A 282 6.19 11.61 10.54
CA HIS A 282 5.06 10.69 10.47
C HIS A 282 5.48 9.22 10.42
N LEU A 283 6.53 8.88 9.66
CA LEU A 283 7.16 7.56 9.72
C LEU A 283 7.77 7.28 11.10
N GLU A 284 8.32 8.30 11.75
CA GLU A 284 8.85 8.26 13.12
C GLU A 284 7.76 8.44 14.17
N ASP A 285 6.65 9.14 13.94
CA ASP A 285 5.57 9.25 14.93
C ASP A 285 4.80 7.95 15.02
N VAL A 286 4.80 7.13 13.97
CA VAL A 286 4.44 5.71 14.11
C VAL A 286 5.31 5.02 15.18
N LYS A 287 6.57 5.42 15.39
CA LYS A 287 7.41 4.91 16.48
C LYS A 287 6.88 5.31 17.87
N SER A 288 6.43 6.56 18.04
CA SER A 288 5.88 7.06 19.32
C SER A 288 4.44 6.65 19.56
N SER A 289 3.60 6.61 18.54
CA SER A 289 2.20 6.16 18.65
C SER A 289 2.12 4.65 18.91
N LEU A 290 3.07 3.86 18.39
CA LEU A 290 3.23 2.46 18.78
C LEU A 290 3.51 2.29 20.28
N SER A 291 3.95 3.33 20.99
CA SER A 291 4.18 3.31 22.44
C SER A 291 3.04 3.92 23.27
N LEU A 292 2.02 4.53 22.66
CA LEU A 292 1.03 5.34 23.37
C LEU A 292 -0.42 4.82 23.34
N ASP A 293 -0.74 3.79 22.55
CA ASP A 293 -2.07 3.16 22.53
C ASP A 293 -2.30 2.10 23.64
N GLU A 294 -1.56 2.17 24.75
CA GLU A 294 -1.71 1.24 25.90
C GLU A 294 -3.02 1.40 26.71
N ASN A 295 -3.97 2.22 26.26
CA ASN A 295 -5.31 2.23 26.86
C ASN A 295 -6.39 2.49 25.80
N PRO A 296 -6.93 1.46 25.14
CA PRO A 296 -8.30 1.53 24.66
C PRO A 296 -9.17 1.48 25.91
N ASP A 297 -9.47 2.65 26.48
CA ASP A 297 -10.46 2.80 27.54
C ASP A 297 -11.83 2.45 26.92
N LEU A 298 -12.07 1.15 26.81
CA LEU A 298 -13.35 0.49 26.55
C LEU A 298 -14.16 0.61 27.84
N SER A 299 -14.52 1.84 28.22
CA SER A 299 -15.53 2.14 29.24
C SER A 299 -16.78 2.75 28.59
N SER A 300 -17.29 2.11 27.56
CA SER A 300 -18.71 2.21 27.23
C SER A 300 -19.40 0.93 27.72
N THR A 301 -19.42 0.78 29.05
CA THR A 301 -20.38 -0.08 29.75
C THR A 301 -21.74 0.58 29.60
N GLU A 302 -22.44 0.31 28.50
CA GLU A 302 -23.90 0.37 28.54
C GLU A 302 -24.36 -0.80 29.40
N GLN A 303 -24.69 -0.49 30.66
CA GLN A 303 -25.41 -1.41 31.54
C GLN A 303 -26.72 -1.81 30.86
N PRO A 304 -26.97 -3.10 30.62
CA PRO A 304 -28.33 -3.56 30.42
C PRO A 304 -29.03 -3.47 31.78
N THR A 305 -29.98 -2.56 31.89
CA THR A 305 -30.93 -2.53 33.01
C THR A 305 -31.61 -3.89 33.09
N SER A 306 -31.43 -4.54 34.24
CA SER A 306 -32.08 -5.78 34.65
C SER A 306 -33.60 -5.66 34.59
N GLY A 307 -34.24 -6.46 33.75
CA GLY A 307 -35.64 -6.83 33.86
C GLY A 307 -35.73 -8.33 34.13
N ALA A 308 -36.06 -8.69 35.36
CA ALA A 308 -36.29 -10.07 35.80
C ALA A 308 -37.65 -10.60 35.31
N HIS A 309 -37.76 -11.94 35.20
CA HIS A 309 -38.93 -12.84 35.09
C HIS A 309 -38.73 -13.81 33.91
N GLU A 310 -38.91 -15.13 33.98
CA GLU A 310 -39.43 -16.04 35.00
C GLU A 310 -39.03 -17.46 34.55
N LYS A 311 -38.67 -18.31 35.51
CA LYS A 311 -38.46 -19.75 35.29
C LYS A 311 -39.79 -20.39 34.95
N LEU A 312 -39.87 -21.18 33.87
CA LEU A 312 -40.64 -22.43 33.85
C LEU A 312 -39.93 -23.39 32.88
N GLY A 313 -39.57 -24.56 33.41
CA GLY A 313 -39.07 -25.66 32.61
C GLY A 313 -40.19 -26.39 31.89
N MET A 314 -39.83 -27.17 30.88
CA MET A 314 -40.52 -28.41 30.53
C MET A 314 -39.61 -29.23 29.61
N ASP A 315 -39.63 -30.52 29.90
CA ASP A 315 -38.94 -31.62 29.25
C ASP A 315 -39.37 -31.86 27.79
N SER A 316 -38.71 -32.87 27.22
CA SER A 316 -39.17 -33.80 26.17
C SER A 316 -38.63 -33.62 24.75
N ASP A 317 -37.79 -34.61 24.44
CA ASP A 317 -37.92 -35.55 23.31
C ASP A 317 -37.54 -35.13 21.90
N ASN A 318 -36.52 -35.85 21.42
CA ASN A 318 -36.49 -36.60 20.16
C ASN A 318 -37.53 -36.20 19.11
N LEU A 319 -37.03 -35.73 17.96
CA LEU A 319 -37.63 -36.14 16.69
C LEU A 319 -36.57 -36.20 15.59
N GLU A 320 -36.38 -37.41 15.08
CA GLU A 320 -35.92 -37.67 13.73
C GLU A 320 -36.64 -36.77 12.72
N ASN A 321 -35.92 -36.28 11.72
CA ASN A 321 -36.55 -36.16 10.41
C ASN A 321 -35.51 -36.22 9.29
N GLY A 322 -35.68 -37.25 8.46
CA GLY A 322 -34.94 -37.46 7.25
C GLY A 322 -35.43 -36.62 6.08
N GLY A 323 -34.57 -36.58 5.05
CA GLY A 323 -34.95 -36.58 3.64
C GLY A 323 -35.64 -35.35 3.07
N LYS A 324 -35.01 -34.71 2.08
CA LYS A 324 -35.34 -34.97 0.67
C LYS A 324 -34.49 -34.12 -0.27
N GLN A 325 -33.75 -34.85 -1.10
CA GLN A 325 -33.31 -34.48 -2.44
C GLN A 325 -34.45 -33.85 -3.24
N ARG A 326 -34.18 -32.73 -3.90
CA ARG A 326 -34.93 -32.30 -5.08
C ARG A 326 -33.95 -31.89 -6.16
N ASP A 327 -33.95 -32.72 -7.20
CA ASP A 327 -33.48 -32.43 -8.54
C ASP A 327 -34.15 -31.14 -9.05
N LEU A 328 -33.36 -30.30 -9.72
CA LEU A 328 -33.85 -29.12 -10.41
C LEU A 328 -33.29 -29.12 -11.84
N ASP A 329 -34.21 -29.47 -12.73
CA ASP A 329 -34.09 -29.52 -14.18
C ASP A 329 -33.72 -28.15 -14.79
N LYS A 330 -32.76 -28.20 -15.72
CA LYS A 330 -32.70 -27.40 -16.96
C LYS A 330 -33.72 -28.02 -17.95
N PRO A 331 -34.23 -27.36 -19.02
CA PRO A 331 -33.60 -26.25 -19.79
C PRO A 331 -34.59 -25.19 -20.34
N GLY A 332 -34.06 -24.14 -20.98
CA GLY A 332 -34.87 -23.27 -21.85
C GLY A 332 -34.15 -22.02 -22.34
N SER A 333 -33.53 -22.11 -23.52
CA SER A 333 -33.16 -20.95 -24.35
C SER A 333 -34.43 -20.24 -24.84
N PRO A 334 -34.36 -18.92 -25.13
CA PRO A 334 -34.50 -18.57 -26.53
C PRO A 334 -33.56 -17.46 -27.01
N THR A 335 -33.11 -17.70 -28.23
CA THR A 335 -32.62 -16.79 -29.25
C THR A 335 -33.51 -15.55 -29.41
N SER A 336 -32.94 -14.35 -29.43
CA SER A 336 -33.36 -13.31 -30.37
C SER A 336 -32.35 -12.15 -30.40
N SER A 337 -31.93 -11.88 -31.63
CA SER A 337 -31.21 -10.73 -32.14
C SER A 337 -31.84 -9.38 -31.78
N MET A 338 -31.03 -8.40 -31.37
CA MET A 338 -31.31 -7.02 -31.72
C MET A 338 -30.01 -6.22 -31.88
N GLN A 339 -29.69 -6.00 -33.14
CA GLN A 339 -28.61 -5.18 -33.65
C GLN A 339 -29.10 -3.73 -33.60
N GLN A 340 -28.54 -2.89 -32.72
CA GLN A 340 -28.75 -1.45 -32.79
C GLN A 340 -27.40 -0.73 -32.76
N ARG A 341 -27.08 -0.25 -33.95
CA ARG A 341 -25.95 0.56 -34.36
C ARG A 341 -26.31 2.01 -34.04
N SER A 342 -25.78 2.57 -32.96
CA SER A 342 -25.82 4.01 -32.69
C SER A 342 -24.46 4.62 -33.03
N GLN A 343 -24.40 5.24 -34.21
CA GLN A 343 -23.39 6.23 -34.55
C GLN A 343 -23.69 7.49 -33.71
N GLY A 344 -22.80 7.79 -32.76
CA GLY A 344 -22.81 9.03 -32.00
C GLY A 344 -21.81 10.01 -32.61
N GLU A 345 -22.34 11.11 -33.12
CA GLU A 345 -21.65 12.19 -33.80
C GLU A 345 -20.59 12.87 -32.92
N GLY A 346 -19.42 13.10 -33.52
CA GLY A 346 -18.35 13.88 -32.92
C GLY A 346 -18.68 15.38 -32.92
N TYR A 347 -18.75 15.96 -31.73
CA TYR A 347 -18.74 17.41 -31.57
C TYR A 347 -17.34 17.93 -31.88
N LYS A 348 -17.20 18.58 -33.04
CA LYS A 348 -16.05 19.42 -33.36
C LYS A 348 -16.19 20.73 -32.58
N THR A 349 -15.35 20.92 -31.56
CA THR A 349 -15.15 22.22 -30.91
C THR A 349 -14.36 23.11 -31.87
N THR A 350 -15.05 24.04 -32.50
CA THR A 350 -14.47 25.10 -33.33
C THR A 350 -13.74 26.09 -32.42
N GLN A 351 -12.41 26.00 -32.37
CA GLN A 351 -11.55 26.98 -31.71
C GLN A 351 -11.44 28.21 -32.63
N SER A 352 -12.39 29.14 -32.47
CA SER A 352 -12.36 30.43 -33.16
C SER A 352 -11.31 31.32 -32.49
N GLY A 353 -10.22 31.55 -33.22
CA GLY A 353 -9.25 32.60 -32.92
C GLY A 353 -9.88 33.97 -33.18
N GLY A 354 -10.16 34.71 -32.12
CA GLY A 354 -10.56 36.11 -32.16
C GLY A 354 -9.41 37.01 -31.75
N SER A 355 -8.57 37.40 -32.71
CA SER A 355 -7.73 38.58 -32.63
C SER A 355 -8.63 39.81 -32.82
N GLY A 356 -8.92 40.52 -31.74
CA GLY A 356 -9.76 41.72 -31.78
C GLY A 356 -9.56 42.57 -30.53
N LEU A 357 -8.92 43.71 -30.75
CA LEU A 357 -8.71 44.85 -29.85
C LEU A 357 -9.95 45.15 -28.99
N ASP A 358 -9.77 45.32 -27.67
CA ASP A 358 -10.33 46.47 -26.94
C ASP A 358 -9.64 46.68 -25.57
N SER A 359 -8.92 47.80 -25.53
CA SER A 359 -8.00 48.27 -24.50
C SER A 359 -8.73 49.03 -23.41
N LEU A 360 -9.45 48.34 -22.52
CA LEU A 360 -10.01 48.94 -21.29
C LEU A 360 -10.07 48.00 -20.06
N GLY A 361 -9.85 46.68 -20.23
CA GLY A 361 -9.91 45.70 -19.14
C GLY A 361 -8.61 45.54 -18.30
N SER A 362 -7.48 46.03 -18.79
CA SER A 362 -6.17 45.82 -18.14
C SER A 362 -5.92 46.74 -16.93
N ILE A 363 -6.63 47.85 -16.81
CA ILE A 363 -6.43 48.83 -15.72
C ILE A 363 -7.12 48.35 -14.42
N ILE A 364 -8.27 47.69 -14.53
CA ILE A 364 -9.02 47.20 -13.35
C ILE A 364 -8.36 45.95 -12.76
N GLY A 365 -7.76 45.09 -13.60
CA GLY A 365 -7.03 43.90 -13.16
C GLY A 365 -5.79 44.22 -12.29
N GLY A 366 -5.08 45.30 -12.60
CA GLY A 366 -3.85 45.68 -11.88
C GLY A 366 -4.08 46.13 -10.44
N VAL A 367 -5.19 46.82 -10.15
CA VAL A 367 -5.49 47.33 -8.80
C VAL A 367 -5.83 46.19 -7.85
N VAL A 368 -6.57 45.17 -8.31
CA VAL A 368 -6.95 44.02 -7.48
C VAL A 368 -5.73 43.20 -7.06
N THR A 369 -4.74 43.03 -7.95
CA THR A 369 -3.49 42.32 -7.63
C THR A 369 -2.63 43.05 -6.58
N ILE A 370 -2.61 44.39 -6.57
CA ILE A 370 -1.84 45.16 -5.57
C ILE A 370 -2.49 45.04 -4.18
N VAL A 371 -3.81 45.10 -4.11
CA VAL A 371 -4.55 44.97 -2.83
C VAL A 371 -4.40 43.55 -2.25
N LEU A 372 -4.52 42.51 -3.08
CA LEU A 372 -4.32 41.12 -2.65
C LEU A 372 -2.87 40.84 -2.26
N GLY A 373 -1.89 41.38 -2.99
CA GLY A 373 -0.47 41.27 -2.64
C GLY A 373 -0.12 41.95 -1.30
N GLY A 374 -0.72 43.12 -1.04
CA GLY A 374 -0.57 43.82 0.25
C GLY A 374 -1.17 43.05 1.43
N ALA A 375 -2.34 42.45 1.25
CA ALA A 375 -2.97 41.63 2.28
C ALA A 375 -2.17 40.35 2.60
N ALA A 376 -1.58 39.72 1.58
CA ALA A 376 -0.73 38.53 1.75
C ALA A 376 0.55 38.87 2.53
N LEU A 377 1.22 40.00 2.20
CA LEU A 377 2.40 40.47 2.93
C LEU A 377 2.09 40.82 4.39
N TYR A 378 0.91 41.41 4.66
CA TYR A 378 0.47 41.70 6.03
C TYR A 378 0.18 40.43 6.83
N GLY A 379 -0.41 39.40 6.21
CA GLY A 379 -0.59 38.09 6.82
C GLY A 379 0.74 37.44 7.19
N TYR A 380 1.74 37.52 6.30
CA TYR A 380 3.09 37.02 6.55
C TYR A 380 3.79 37.76 7.71
N TYR A 381 3.72 39.09 7.74
CA TYR A 381 4.30 39.89 8.82
C TYR A 381 3.69 39.56 10.20
N ARG A 382 2.39 39.25 10.27
CA ARG A 382 1.71 38.94 11.52
C ARG A 382 2.09 37.57 12.12
N ILE A 383 2.46 36.60 11.29
CA ILE A 383 2.82 35.24 11.74
C ILE A 383 4.23 35.20 12.35
N PHE A 384 5.07 36.22 12.08
CA PHE A 384 6.39 36.38 12.66
C PHE A 384 6.47 37.50 13.73
N PRO A 385 5.79 37.40 14.90
CA PRO A 385 6.18 38.24 16.02
C PRO A 385 7.56 37.78 16.50
N ALA A 386 8.54 38.66 16.33
CA ALA A 386 9.90 38.55 16.81
C ALA A 386 9.96 37.97 18.22
N ARG A 387 10.31 36.68 18.34
CA ARG A 387 10.74 36.05 19.59
C ARG A 387 12.09 36.65 19.99
N ARG A 388 12.07 37.84 20.58
CA ARG A 388 13.16 38.34 21.43
C ARG A 388 13.21 37.46 22.69
N ARG A 389 13.94 36.34 22.63
CA ARG A 389 14.37 35.63 23.83
C ARG A 389 15.55 36.38 24.44
N LYS A 390 15.25 37.30 25.37
CA LYS A 390 16.21 37.70 26.41
C LYS A 390 16.46 36.47 27.29
N GLY A 391 17.74 36.20 27.53
CA GLY A 391 18.22 34.95 28.10
C GLY A 391 17.87 34.72 29.56
N LEU A 392 18.19 33.50 30.00
CA LEU A 392 18.64 33.22 31.36
C LEU A 392 19.51 31.95 31.28
N LEU A 393 20.82 32.17 31.28
CA LEU A 393 21.83 31.18 31.61
C LEU A 393 21.56 30.66 33.03
N ARG A 394 21.10 29.41 33.17
CA ARG A 394 21.16 28.70 34.45
C ARG A 394 22.14 27.54 34.34
N LYS A 395 23.39 27.89 34.62
CA LYS A 395 24.51 26.99 34.92
C LYS A 395 24.14 26.18 36.18
N ARG A 396 23.97 24.87 36.07
CA ARG A 396 24.07 23.96 37.22
C ARG A 396 24.76 22.68 36.75
N GLY A 397 26.04 22.60 37.12
CA GLY A 397 26.85 21.40 36.95
C GLY A 397 26.38 20.32 37.91
N GLY A 398 26.34 19.10 37.40
CA GLY A 398 26.22 17.87 38.15
C GLY A 398 26.96 16.80 37.37
N SER A 399 28.25 16.60 37.69
CA SER A 399 29.02 15.45 37.22
C SER A 399 28.42 14.19 37.83
N ILE A 400 27.78 13.37 36.99
CA ILE A 400 27.47 11.99 37.33
C ILE A 400 28.63 11.14 36.80
N ILE A 401 29.44 10.65 37.72
CA ILE A 401 30.48 9.65 37.47
C ILE A 401 29.77 8.30 37.29
N LEU A 402 29.67 7.83 36.05
CA LEU A 402 29.26 6.46 35.74
C LEU A 402 30.48 5.54 35.85
N ARG A 403 30.51 4.72 36.91
CA ARG A 403 31.41 3.56 37.03
C ARG A 403 30.95 2.49 36.03
N ILE A 404 31.78 2.21 35.03
CA ILE A 404 31.64 1.05 34.15
C ILE A 404 32.28 -0.16 34.86
N PRO A 405 31.55 -1.26 35.11
CA PRO A 405 32.16 -2.50 35.57
C PRO A 405 32.96 -3.12 34.41
N LYS A 406 34.24 -3.41 34.66
CA LYS A 406 35.08 -4.26 33.81
C LYS A 406 34.49 -5.67 33.84
N GLY A 407 33.87 -6.10 32.75
CA GLY A 407 33.57 -7.50 32.48
C GLY A 407 34.83 -8.20 31.96
N GLU A 408 35.17 -9.29 32.61
CA GLU A 408 36.32 -10.17 32.34
C GLU A 408 36.18 -10.83 30.96
N GLY A 409 37.30 -10.89 30.24
CA GLY A 409 37.39 -11.57 28.96
C GLY A 409 37.66 -13.06 29.15
N GLU A 410 36.82 -13.89 28.55
CA GLU A 410 37.12 -15.30 28.30
C GLU A 410 37.93 -15.43 27.00
N PRO A 411 39.04 -16.20 27.00
CA PRO A 411 39.80 -16.49 25.79
C PRO A 411 39.17 -17.61 24.97
N TYR A 412 38.94 -17.33 23.69
CA TYR A 412 38.59 -18.31 22.65
C TYR A 412 39.72 -19.35 22.49
N SER A 413 39.36 -20.62 22.68
CA SER A 413 40.18 -21.78 22.36
C SER A 413 40.23 -22.01 20.84
N GLN A 414 41.44 -22.05 20.27
CA GLN A 414 41.66 -22.45 18.89
C GLN A 414 41.63 -23.97 18.78
N ALA A 415 40.67 -24.49 18.00
CA ALA A 415 40.67 -25.87 17.55
C ALA A 415 41.61 -26.01 16.34
N GLY A 416 42.61 -26.88 16.47
CA GLY A 416 43.48 -27.30 15.39
C GLY A 416 42.76 -28.22 14.40
N LEU A 417 43.10 -28.07 13.13
CA LEU A 417 42.81 -29.04 12.07
C LEU A 417 44.12 -29.75 11.73
N SER A 418 44.05 -31.08 11.73
CA SER A 418 45.05 -32.03 11.26
C SER A 418 44.81 -32.35 9.79
#